data_AF-A0A0J8QW95-F1
#
_entry.id   AF-A0A0J8QW95-F1
#
_cell.length_a   1.000
_cell.length_b   1.000
_cell.length_c   1.000
_cell.angle_alpha   90.00
_cell.angle_beta   90.00
_cell.angle_gamma   90.00
#
_symmetry.space_group_name_H-M   'P 1'
#
loop_
_entity.id
_entity.type
_entity.pdbx_description
1 polymer ?
#
loop_
_entity_poly.entity_id
_entity_poly.type
_entity_poly.pdbx_seq_one_letter_code
_entity_poly.pdbx_strand_id
1 'polypeptide(L)'
;MLKNCSYAFTNRDLRHALLHPSPENNLPKIYNSCPYPQNITIKNLTYFWLAPTLVYQPVYPTTSYIRWNFVAKRVAEFCGLSVFMWIISAQYASPTLLNALEKIALREWASIAERVMKLSTISLVIWLAGFYALFQSFLNALAEVMRFGDREFYTDWWNSPSVGRYWRTWNIPVYQFMKRHIFSPLVGRGWSPFTASVMVFTVSAVLHELAVGIPTHNIIGVAFGGMMFQLPLIAVTLPLEKMNSQTGKILGNALFWLSFCLVGQPLAALLYFFAWQAKYGSISRAAK
;
A
#
# COMPACT_ATOMS: atom_id res chain seq x y z
N MET A 1 -11.61 -6.63 -7.26
CA MET A 1 -11.70 -7.81 -6.37
C MET A 1 -11.96 -7.44 -4.91
N LEU A 2 -11.02 -6.78 -4.21
CA LEU A 2 -11.12 -6.51 -2.76
C LEU A 2 -12.43 -5.84 -2.33
N LYS A 3 -12.87 -4.82 -3.08
CA LYS A 3 -14.16 -4.15 -2.82
C LYS A 3 -15.34 -5.14 -2.84
N ASN A 4 -15.44 -5.97 -3.87
CA ASN A 4 -16.52 -6.96 -3.97
C ASN A 4 -16.49 -7.96 -2.80
N CYS A 5 -15.30 -8.41 -2.38
CA CYS A 5 -15.17 -9.24 -1.18
C CYS A 5 -15.67 -8.51 0.06
N SER A 6 -15.29 -7.25 0.26
CA SER A 6 -15.77 -6.47 1.41
C SER A 6 -17.28 -6.25 1.36
N TYR A 7 -17.86 -6.01 0.18
CA TYR A 7 -19.31 -5.84 0.01
C TYR A 7 -20.04 -7.12 0.41
N ALA A 8 -19.56 -8.28 -0.08
CA ALA A 8 -20.14 -9.58 0.24
C ALA A 8 -20.05 -9.90 1.74
N PHE A 9 -18.87 -9.73 2.35
CA PHE A 9 -18.66 -10.03 3.77
C PHE A 9 -19.47 -9.13 4.69
N THR A 10 -19.44 -7.81 4.46
CA THR A 10 -20.23 -6.89 5.29
C THR A 10 -21.72 -7.17 5.17
N ASN A 11 -22.26 -7.45 3.97
CA ASN A 11 -23.69 -7.77 3.83
C ASN A 11 -24.06 -9.13 4.44
N ARG A 12 -23.17 -10.13 4.37
CA ARG A 12 -23.34 -11.40 5.10
C ARG A 12 -23.45 -11.15 6.61
N ASP A 13 -22.56 -10.34 7.16
CA ASP A 13 -22.52 -10.06 8.60
C ASP A 13 -23.75 -9.25 9.04
N LEU A 14 -24.19 -8.27 8.23
CA LEU A 14 -25.43 -7.51 8.47
C LEU A 14 -26.68 -8.42 8.42
N ARG A 15 -26.74 -9.34 7.45
CA ARG A 15 -27.80 -10.35 7.38
C ARG A 15 -27.82 -11.23 8.63
N HIS A 16 -26.64 -11.67 9.09
CA HIS A 16 -26.54 -12.49 10.29
C HIS A 16 -27.00 -11.74 11.54
N ALA A 17 -26.62 -10.47 11.68
CA ALA A 17 -27.05 -9.61 12.80
C ALA A 17 -28.56 -9.33 12.79
N LEU A 18 -29.18 -9.24 11.62
CA LEU A 18 -30.63 -9.12 11.48
C LEU A 18 -31.37 -10.40 11.90
N LEU A 19 -30.83 -11.58 11.56
CA LEU A 19 -31.43 -12.88 11.90
C LEU A 19 -31.22 -13.27 13.37
N HIS A 20 -30.12 -12.83 13.99
CA HIS A 20 -29.76 -13.11 15.38
C HIS A 20 -29.56 -11.79 16.14
N PRO A 21 -30.65 -11.10 16.52
CA PRO A 21 -30.56 -9.87 17.28
C PRO A 21 -29.97 -10.17 18.67
N SER A 22 -28.75 -9.68 18.92
CA SER A 22 -28.12 -9.69 20.23
C SER A 22 -28.09 -8.26 20.79
N PRO A 23 -28.36 -8.05 22.10
CA PRO A 23 -28.17 -6.75 22.74
C PRO A 23 -26.72 -6.24 22.66
N GLU A 24 -25.75 -7.10 22.34
CA GLU A 24 -24.34 -6.72 22.11
C GLU A 24 -24.03 -6.29 20.66
N ASN A 25 -25.00 -6.35 19.73
CA ASN A 25 -24.80 -5.93 18.35
C ASN A 25 -24.68 -4.40 18.26
N ASN A 26 -23.49 -3.88 18.55
CA ASN A 26 -23.11 -2.47 18.45
C ASN A 26 -22.92 -2.06 16.97
N LEU A 27 -24.00 -2.06 16.20
CA LEU A 27 -23.98 -1.49 14.85
C LEU A 27 -23.79 0.03 14.94
N PRO A 28 -22.95 0.63 14.07
CA PRO A 28 -22.79 2.08 14.00
C PRO A 28 -24.14 2.78 13.81
N LYS A 29 -24.41 3.82 14.62
CA LYS A 29 -25.67 4.61 14.56
C LYS A 29 -25.97 5.16 13.17
N ILE A 30 -24.92 5.44 12.38
CA ILE A 30 -25.05 5.94 11.00
C ILE A 30 -25.78 4.95 10.07
N TYR A 31 -25.77 3.64 10.37
CA TYR A 31 -26.44 2.62 9.56
C TYR A 31 -27.96 2.69 9.68
N ASN A 32 -28.51 3.35 10.70
CA ASN A 32 -29.96 3.52 10.86
C ASN A 32 -30.60 4.29 9.68
N SER A 33 -29.82 5.11 8.98
CA SER A 33 -30.29 5.85 7.80
C SER A 33 -30.45 4.97 6.55
N CYS A 34 -29.77 3.82 6.49
CA CYS A 34 -29.90 2.85 5.42
C CYS A 34 -29.62 1.43 5.96
N PRO A 35 -30.58 0.84 6.70
CA PRO A 35 -30.41 -0.46 7.31
C PRO A 35 -30.44 -1.58 6.25
N TYR A 36 -29.84 -2.72 6.58
CA TYR A 36 -30.00 -3.93 5.77
C TYR A 36 -31.44 -4.44 5.85
N PRO A 37 -32.10 -4.83 4.73
CA PRO A 37 -31.56 -5.02 3.38
C PRO A 37 -31.71 -3.81 2.43
N GLN A 38 -32.18 -2.65 2.88
CA GLN A 38 -32.43 -1.47 2.04
C GLN A 38 -31.15 -0.92 1.38
N ASN A 39 -29.97 -1.25 1.92
CA ASN A 39 -28.68 -0.89 1.35
C ASN A 39 -28.31 -1.69 0.08
N ILE A 40 -29.01 -2.79 -0.23
CA ILE A 40 -28.75 -3.60 -1.44
C ILE A 40 -29.40 -2.92 -2.65
N THR A 41 -28.74 -1.86 -3.13
CA THR A 41 -29.13 -1.14 -4.35
C THR A 41 -27.93 -0.95 -5.26
N ILE A 42 -28.17 -0.87 -6.57
CA ILE A 42 -27.11 -0.60 -7.56
C ILE A 42 -26.42 0.73 -7.22
N LYS A 43 -27.19 1.76 -6.84
CA LYS A 43 -26.66 3.07 -6.45
C LYS A 43 -25.67 2.99 -5.28
N ASN A 44 -25.98 2.21 -4.25
CA ASN A 44 -25.11 2.06 -3.09
C ASN A 44 -23.83 1.29 -3.44
N LEU A 45 -23.96 0.22 -4.25
CA LEU A 45 -22.83 -0.56 -4.75
C LEU A 45 -21.89 0.27 -5.63
N THR A 46 -22.43 1.03 -6.60
CA THR A 46 -21.61 1.86 -7.50
C THR A 46 -20.94 3.02 -6.76
N TYR A 47 -21.62 3.62 -5.78
CA TYR A 47 -21.00 4.61 -4.89
C TYR A 47 -19.78 4.03 -4.18
N PHE A 48 -19.90 2.84 -3.59
CA PHE A 48 -18.78 2.18 -2.91
C PHE A 48 -17.64 1.81 -3.87
N TRP A 49 -17.95 1.37 -5.10
CA TRP A 49 -16.92 1.11 -6.11
C TRP A 49 -16.07 2.33 -6.44
N LEU A 50 -16.65 3.53 -6.40
CA LEU A 50 -15.94 4.78 -6.65
C LEU A 50 -15.35 5.43 -5.39
N ALA A 51 -15.92 5.18 -4.21
CA ALA A 51 -15.44 5.75 -2.96
C ALA A 51 -13.97 5.36 -2.67
N PRO A 52 -13.12 6.26 -2.16
CA PRO A 52 -11.70 5.99 -1.92
C PRO A 52 -11.43 5.14 -0.66
N THR A 53 -12.22 4.08 -0.44
CA THR A 53 -12.08 3.12 0.64
C THR A 53 -12.24 1.69 0.12
N LEU A 54 -11.65 0.72 0.82
CA LEU A 54 -11.77 -0.71 0.51
C LEU A 54 -12.76 -1.44 1.41
N VAL A 55 -13.24 -0.79 2.48
CA VAL A 55 -14.19 -1.37 3.43
C VAL A 55 -15.59 -0.86 3.13
N TYR A 56 -16.47 -1.79 2.77
CA TYR A 56 -17.88 -1.51 2.55
C TYR A 56 -18.59 -1.17 3.85
N GLN A 57 -19.34 -0.07 3.83
CA GLN A 57 -20.29 0.35 4.85
C GLN A 57 -21.59 0.77 4.13
N PRO A 58 -22.78 0.43 4.66
CA PRO A 58 -24.05 0.87 4.08
C PRO A 58 -24.16 2.39 3.93
N VAL A 59 -23.60 3.11 4.91
CA VAL A 59 -23.64 4.57 5.00
C VAL A 59 -22.25 5.06 5.36
N TYR A 60 -21.80 6.09 4.65
CA TYR A 60 -20.53 6.76 4.90
C TYR A 60 -20.74 8.19 5.38
N PRO A 61 -19.82 8.77 6.16
CA PRO A 61 -19.82 10.20 6.43
C PRO A 61 -19.73 10.99 5.12
N THR A 62 -20.58 12.00 4.95
CA THR A 62 -20.64 12.80 3.71
C THR A 62 -20.40 14.28 3.96
N THR A 63 -19.75 14.97 3.03
CA THR A 63 -19.64 16.45 3.05
C THR A 63 -20.90 17.11 2.48
N SER A 64 -21.18 18.35 2.89
CA SER A 64 -22.40 19.09 2.47
C SER A 64 -22.35 19.58 1.03
N TYR A 65 -21.19 20.03 0.54
CA TYR A 65 -20.99 20.51 -0.83
C TYR A 65 -19.61 20.09 -1.37
N ILE A 66 -19.43 20.24 -2.68
CA ILE A 66 -18.17 19.97 -3.40
C ILE A 66 -17.41 21.28 -3.57
N ARG A 67 -16.17 21.34 -3.08
CA ARG A 67 -15.26 22.48 -3.25
C ARG A 67 -14.45 22.32 -4.53
N TRP A 68 -14.97 22.82 -5.64
CA TRP A 68 -14.32 22.69 -6.96
C TRP A 68 -12.91 23.29 -7.02
N ASN A 69 -12.65 24.40 -6.31
CA ASN A 69 -11.30 24.96 -6.21
C ASN A 69 -10.32 23.99 -5.53
N PHE A 70 -10.78 23.25 -4.52
CA PHE A 70 -9.98 22.21 -3.87
C PHE A 70 -9.73 21.04 -4.83
N VAL A 71 -10.75 20.57 -5.55
CA VAL A 71 -10.62 19.51 -6.56
C VAL A 71 -9.62 19.91 -7.64
N ALA A 72 -9.78 21.10 -8.24
CA ALA A 72 -8.91 21.60 -9.30
C ALA A 72 -7.45 21.68 -8.83
N LYS A 73 -7.21 22.19 -7.62
CA LYS A 73 -5.87 22.21 -7.02
C LYS A 73 -5.28 20.80 -6.87
N ARG A 74 -6.04 19.85 -6.33
CA ARG A 74 -5.56 18.47 -6.15
C ARG A 74 -5.31 17.77 -7.49
N VAL A 75 -6.15 18.00 -8.50
CA VAL A 75 -5.94 17.46 -9.85
C VAL A 75 -4.69 18.06 -10.49
N ALA A 76 -4.47 19.37 -10.38
CA ALA A 76 -3.26 20.02 -10.88
C ALA A 76 -1.98 19.49 -10.21
N GLU A 77 -2.00 19.32 -8.88
CA GLU A 77 -0.90 18.69 -8.14
C GLU A 77 -0.63 17.25 -8.63
N PHE A 78 -1.68 16.45 -8.84
CA PHE A 78 -1.56 15.09 -9.34
C PHE A 78 -0.90 15.07 -10.73
N CYS A 79 -1.41 15.86 -11.68
CA CYS A 79 -0.85 15.97 -13.02
C CYS A 79 0.61 16.44 -13.00
N GLY A 80 0.92 17.48 -12.20
CA GLY A 80 2.27 18.02 -12.07
C GLY A 80 3.26 16.99 -11.51
N LEU A 81 2.86 16.25 -10.46
CA LEU A 81 3.68 15.18 -9.89
C LEU A 81 3.83 13.99 -10.84
N SER A 82 2.81 13.65 -11.64
CA SER A 82 2.93 12.62 -12.68
C SER A 82 3.97 12.98 -13.74
N VAL A 83 3.95 14.23 -14.23
CA VAL A 83 4.97 14.73 -15.18
C VAL A 83 6.35 14.74 -14.53
N PHE A 84 6.45 15.23 -13.29
CA PHE A 84 7.71 15.23 -12.54
C PHE A 84 8.29 13.81 -12.39
N MET A 85 7.47 12.84 -11.97
CA MET A 85 7.89 11.44 -11.85
C MET A 85 8.35 10.86 -13.20
N TRP A 86 7.66 11.19 -14.30
CA TRP A 86 8.05 10.76 -15.64
C TRP A 86 9.42 11.34 -16.03
N ILE A 87 9.65 12.64 -15.81
CA ILE A 87 10.93 13.29 -16.09
C ILE A 87 12.05 12.66 -15.26
N ILE A 88 11.86 12.50 -13.95
CA ILE A 88 12.89 11.90 -13.08
C ILE A 88 13.19 10.45 -13.48
N SER A 89 12.16 9.70 -13.86
CA SER A 89 12.32 8.32 -14.32
C SER A 89 13.11 8.24 -15.63
N ALA A 90 12.78 9.11 -16.60
CA ALA A 90 13.45 9.15 -17.89
C ALA A 90 14.90 9.64 -17.80
N GLN A 91 15.15 10.71 -17.06
CA GLN A 91 16.45 11.39 -17.01
C GLN A 91 17.43 10.79 -16.02
N TYR A 92 16.95 10.17 -14.93
CA TYR A 92 17.82 9.64 -13.86
C TYR A 92 17.67 8.13 -13.66
N ALA A 93 16.44 7.62 -13.51
CA ALA A 93 16.23 6.21 -13.19
C ALA A 93 16.67 5.29 -14.33
N SER A 94 16.20 5.54 -15.55
CA SER A 94 16.52 4.74 -16.74
C SER A 94 18.03 4.65 -17.04
N PRO A 95 18.78 5.76 -17.15
CA PRO A 95 20.23 5.67 -17.41
C PRO A 95 20.99 5.02 -16.25
N THR A 96 20.58 5.25 -15.00
CA THR A 96 21.22 4.60 -13.84
C THR A 96 21.01 3.08 -13.87
N LEU A 97 19.80 2.64 -14.21
CA LEU A 97 19.47 1.22 -14.35
C LEU A 97 20.25 0.56 -15.49
N LEU A 98 20.33 1.18 -16.67
CA LEU A 98 21.10 0.64 -17.81
C LEU A 98 22.58 0.48 -17.49
N ASN A 99 23.20 1.52 -16.91
CA ASN A 99 24.60 1.47 -16.47
C ASN A 99 24.83 0.42 -15.37
N ALA A 100 23.84 0.12 -14.54
CA ALA A 100 23.95 -0.91 -13.52
C ALA A 100 23.97 -2.33 -14.13
N LEU A 101 23.26 -2.57 -15.24
CA LEU A 101 23.22 -3.88 -15.91
C LEU A 101 24.61 -4.31 -16.40
N GLU A 102 25.34 -3.40 -17.06
CA GLU A 102 26.68 -3.65 -17.57
C GLU A 102 27.65 -4.07 -16.45
N LYS A 103 27.54 -3.43 -15.28
CA LYS A 103 28.40 -3.73 -14.13
C LYS A 103 28.02 -5.00 -13.38
N ILE A 104 26.74 -5.33 -13.33
CA ILE A 104 26.27 -6.62 -12.80
C ILE A 104 26.86 -7.78 -13.62
N ALA A 105 26.94 -7.63 -14.95
CA ALA A 105 27.57 -8.62 -15.82
C ALA A 105 29.06 -8.82 -15.51
N LEU A 106 29.77 -7.76 -15.10
CA LEU A 106 31.19 -7.79 -14.73
C LEU A 106 31.48 -8.25 -13.28
N ARG A 107 30.44 -8.53 -12.47
CA ARG A 107 30.54 -8.99 -11.06
C ARG A 107 31.34 -8.06 -10.13
N GLU A 108 31.37 -6.76 -10.41
CA GLU A 108 32.04 -5.77 -9.55
C GLU A 108 31.15 -5.37 -8.36
N TRP A 109 31.18 -6.15 -7.28
CA TRP A 109 30.32 -5.95 -6.10
C TRP A 109 30.36 -4.54 -5.50
N ALA A 110 31.54 -3.91 -5.44
CA ALA A 110 31.68 -2.55 -4.93
C ALA A 110 30.95 -1.52 -5.82
N SER A 111 31.03 -1.68 -7.15
CA SER A 111 30.34 -0.77 -8.06
C SER A 111 28.83 -1.05 -8.11
N ILE A 112 28.41 -2.30 -7.94
CA ILE A 112 26.98 -2.65 -7.78
C ILE A 112 26.41 -1.95 -6.54
N ALA A 113 27.11 -2.00 -5.40
CA ALA A 113 26.68 -1.31 -4.18
C ALA A 113 26.56 0.21 -4.38
N GLU A 114 27.56 0.85 -5.00
CA GLU A 114 27.52 2.27 -5.33
C GLU A 114 26.30 2.64 -6.20
N ARG A 115 25.98 1.81 -7.19
CA ARG A 115 24.83 2.04 -8.09
C ARG A 115 23.49 1.80 -7.40
N VAL A 116 23.40 0.80 -6.52
CA VAL A 116 22.22 0.61 -5.66
C VAL A 116 21.99 1.84 -4.79
N MET A 117 23.05 2.44 -4.22
CA MET A 117 22.93 3.67 -3.44
C MET A 117 22.42 4.85 -4.28
N LYS A 118 22.94 5.04 -5.49
CA LYS A 118 22.46 6.08 -6.43
C LYS A 118 21.01 5.87 -6.85
N LEU A 119 20.65 4.62 -7.16
CA LEU A 119 19.27 4.24 -7.51
C LEU A 119 18.32 4.41 -6.33
N SER A 120 18.78 4.15 -5.10
CA SER A 120 18.02 4.32 -3.87
C SER A 120 17.49 5.74 -3.72
N THR A 121 18.35 6.75 -3.91
CA THR A 121 17.93 8.16 -3.82
C THR A 121 16.88 8.51 -4.86
N ILE A 122 17.07 8.10 -6.12
CA ILE A 122 16.12 8.37 -7.20
C ILE A 122 14.79 7.66 -6.94
N SER A 123 14.85 6.38 -6.56
CA SER A 123 13.69 5.57 -6.22
C SER A 123 12.90 6.17 -5.06
N LEU A 124 13.58 6.69 -4.02
CA LEU A 124 12.95 7.34 -2.89
C LEU A 124 12.16 8.57 -3.32
N VAL A 125 12.77 9.44 -4.14
CA VAL A 125 12.12 10.67 -4.64
C VAL A 125 10.87 10.32 -5.46
N ILE A 126 10.97 9.38 -6.40
CA ILE A 126 9.83 8.93 -7.20
C ILE A 126 8.73 8.34 -6.31
N TRP A 127 9.11 7.51 -5.33
CA TRP A 127 8.14 6.89 -4.44
C TRP A 127 7.41 7.92 -3.58
N LEU A 128 8.13 8.89 -2.99
CA LEU A 128 7.51 9.96 -2.19
C LEU A 128 6.60 10.85 -3.03
N ALA A 129 7.02 11.20 -4.25
CA ALA A 129 6.19 11.93 -5.20
C ALA A 129 4.93 11.13 -5.57
N GLY A 130 5.06 9.83 -5.81
CA GLY A 130 3.95 8.93 -6.11
C GLY A 130 2.99 8.76 -4.93
N PHE A 131 3.53 8.64 -3.72
CA PHE A 131 2.76 8.60 -2.48
C PHE A 131 1.91 9.87 -2.34
N TYR A 132 2.51 11.05 -2.48
CA TYR A 132 1.79 12.32 -2.39
C TYR A 132 0.76 12.44 -3.52
N ALA A 133 1.14 12.16 -4.77
CA ALA A 133 0.26 12.24 -5.92
C ALA A 133 -0.98 11.34 -5.73
N LEU A 134 -0.80 10.10 -5.28
CA LEU A 134 -1.89 9.16 -5.11
C LEU A 134 -2.73 9.46 -3.86
N PHE A 135 -2.11 9.42 -2.67
CA PHE A 135 -2.86 9.48 -1.42
C PHE A 135 -3.30 10.90 -1.06
N GLN A 136 -2.42 11.88 -1.25
CA GLN A 136 -2.73 13.25 -0.86
C GLN A 136 -3.51 13.99 -1.95
N SER A 137 -3.16 13.83 -3.23
CA SER A 137 -3.82 14.57 -4.31
C SER A 137 -5.00 13.78 -4.90
N PHE A 138 -4.77 12.61 -5.49
CA PHE A 138 -5.81 11.86 -6.21
C PHE A 138 -6.95 11.36 -5.30
N LEU A 139 -6.65 10.66 -4.20
CA LEU A 139 -7.70 10.13 -3.31
C LEU A 139 -8.51 11.25 -2.65
N ASN A 140 -7.90 12.38 -2.29
CA ASN A 140 -8.63 13.53 -1.76
C ASN A 140 -9.49 14.22 -2.83
N ALA A 141 -9.01 14.33 -4.08
CA ALA A 141 -9.82 14.84 -5.18
C ALA A 141 -11.05 13.95 -5.42
N LEU A 142 -10.83 12.63 -5.47
CA LEU A 142 -11.89 11.64 -5.60
C LEU A 142 -12.86 11.68 -4.42
N ALA A 143 -12.35 11.79 -3.19
CA ALA A 143 -13.16 11.94 -1.99
C ALA A 143 -14.05 13.18 -2.05
N GLU A 144 -13.51 14.33 -2.48
CA GLU A 144 -14.27 15.56 -2.59
C GLU A 144 -15.38 15.46 -3.65
N VAL A 145 -15.07 14.91 -4.83
CA VAL A 145 -16.07 14.70 -5.90
C VAL A 145 -17.16 13.73 -5.45
N MET A 146 -16.80 12.67 -4.74
CA MET A 146 -17.74 11.69 -4.19
C MET A 146 -18.45 12.18 -2.92
N ARG A 147 -18.13 13.39 -2.41
CA ARG A 147 -18.59 13.91 -1.11
C ARG A 147 -18.27 12.97 0.06
N PHE A 148 -17.21 12.19 -0.04
CA PHE A 148 -16.72 11.28 0.99
C PHE A 148 -16.03 12.08 2.11
N GLY A 149 -16.56 11.96 3.32
CA GLY A 149 -16.12 12.71 4.50
C GLY A 149 -14.94 12.07 5.25
N ASP A 150 -14.75 10.75 5.13
CA ASP A 150 -13.64 10.05 5.77
C ASP A 150 -12.38 10.13 4.90
N ARG A 151 -11.48 11.06 5.20
CA ARG A 151 -10.31 11.35 4.34
C ARG A 151 -8.99 10.93 4.94
N GLU A 152 -9.03 10.07 5.96
CA GLU A 152 -7.85 9.55 6.62
C GLU A 152 -7.24 8.40 5.80
N PHE A 153 -6.61 8.72 4.67
CA PHE A 153 -5.96 7.71 3.82
C PHE A 153 -4.60 7.25 4.35
N TYR A 154 -3.94 8.10 5.14
CA TYR A 154 -2.65 7.86 5.77
C TYR A 154 -2.49 8.75 7.01
N THR A 155 -1.56 8.39 7.90
CA THR A 155 -1.14 9.21 9.05
C THR A 155 0.37 9.47 9.01
N ASP A 156 0.97 9.90 10.11
CA ASP A 156 2.38 10.31 10.27
C ASP A 156 3.39 9.14 10.14
N TRP A 157 3.32 8.40 9.04
CA TRP A 157 4.10 7.19 8.80
C TRP A 157 5.61 7.47 8.69
N TRP A 158 6.01 8.68 8.27
CA TRP A 158 7.41 9.09 8.18
C TRP A 158 8.09 9.20 9.57
N ASN A 159 7.30 9.39 10.63
CA ASN A 159 7.75 9.42 12.02
C ASN A 159 7.56 8.06 12.72
N SER A 160 7.40 6.97 11.96
CA SER A 160 7.17 5.65 12.54
C SER A 160 8.41 5.17 13.33
N PRO A 161 8.26 4.75 14.60
CA PRO A 161 9.32 4.17 15.41
C PRO A 161 9.59 2.68 15.10
N SER A 162 8.78 2.07 14.23
CA SER A 162 8.97 0.69 13.79
C SER A 162 8.38 0.47 12.41
N VAL A 163 8.86 -0.58 11.73
CA VAL A 163 8.31 -1.02 10.44
C VAL A 163 6.87 -1.50 10.58
N GLY A 164 6.54 -2.08 11.74
CA GLY A 164 5.16 -2.51 12.03
C GLY A 164 4.19 -1.33 12.16
N ARG A 165 4.62 -0.19 12.72
CA ARG A 165 3.80 1.04 12.73
C ARG A 165 3.65 1.62 11.33
N TYR A 166 4.73 1.67 10.55
CA TYR A 166 4.69 2.12 9.15
C TYR A 166 3.61 1.38 8.33
N TRP A 167 3.57 0.04 8.37
CA TRP A 167 2.60 -0.75 7.61
C TRP A 167 1.13 -0.49 8.00
N ARG A 168 0.88 0.07 9.19
CA ARG A 168 -0.45 0.43 9.68
C ARG A 168 -0.86 1.86 9.33
N THR A 169 0.10 2.73 9.01
CA THR A 169 -0.12 4.19 8.88
C THR A 169 0.04 4.71 7.45
N TRP A 170 0.77 4.01 6.58
CA TRP A 170 1.03 4.48 5.21
C TRP A 170 -0.19 4.40 4.28
N ASN A 171 -0.94 3.29 4.34
CA ASN A 171 -2.10 3.01 3.48
C ASN A 171 -3.22 2.44 4.32
N ILE A 172 -3.95 3.36 4.96
CA ILE A 172 -5.02 3.03 5.89
C ILE A 172 -6.14 2.25 5.19
N PRO A 173 -6.58 2.56 3.95
CA PRO A 173 -7.61 1.76 3.27
C PRO A 173 -7.26 0.27 3.15
N VAL A 174 -6.02 -0.05 2.76
CA VAL A 174 -5.57 -1.45 2.66
C VAL A 174 -5.41 -2.06 4.05
N TYR A 175 -4.80 -1.34 4.99
CA TYR A 175 -4.64 -1.83 6.36
C TYR A 175 -5.99 -2.15 7.01
N GLN A 176 -6.98 -1.26 6.90
CA GLN A 176 -8.33 -1.47 7.42
C GLN A 176 -9.01 -2.68 6.76
N PHE A 177 -8.85 -2.85 5.44
CA PHE A 177 -9.36 -4.03 4.74
C PHE A 177 -8.74 -5.33 5.30
N MET A 178 -7.41 -5.39 5.37
CA MET A 178 -6.69 -6.57 5.88
C MET A 178 -7.05 -6.85 7.34
N LYS A 179 -7.13 -5.80 8.16
CA LYS A 179 -7.50 -5.91 9.57
C LYS A 179 -8.92 -6.46 9.74
N ARG A 180 -9.90 -5.88 9.04
CA ARG A 180 -11.32 -6.23 9.18
C ARG A 180 -11.67 -7.59 8.60
N HIS A 181 -11.14 -7.93 7.43
CA HIS A 181 -11.61 -9.09 6.66
C HIS A 181 -10.70 -10.32 6.77
N ILE A 182 -9.46 -10.14 7.24
CA ILE A 182 -8.48 -11.24 7.37
C ILE A 182 -8.06 -11.38 8.83
N PHE A 183 -7.44 -10.35 9.42
CA PHE A 183 -6.86 -10.44 10.75
C PHE A 183 -7.90 -10.71 11.84
N SER A 184 -8.90 -9.83 12.01
CA SER A 184 -9.91 -9.94 13.06
C SER A 184 -10.72 -11.25 12.98
N PRO A 185 -11.15 -11.71 11.79
CA PRO A 185 -11.85 -13.00 11.67
C PRO A 185 -10.97 -14.23 11.95
N LEU A 186 -9.65 -14.17 11.71
CA LEU A 186 -8.73 -15.27 12.07
C LEU A 186 -8.53 -15.32 13.58
N VAL A 187 -8.26 -14.17 14.21
CA VAL A 187 -8.11 -14.07 15.67
C VAL A 187 -9.40 -14.46 16.38
N GLY A 188 -10.56 -14.04 15.87
CA GLY A 188 -11.87 -14.43 16.40
C GLY A 188 -12.18 -15.93 16.29
N ARG A 189 -11.47 -16.66 15.42
CA ARG A 189 -11.53 -18.13 15.31
C ARG A 189 -10.47 -18.85 16.16
N GLY A 190 -9.76 -18.13 17.03
CA GLY A 190 -8.76 -18.70 17.94
C GLY A 190 -7.33 -18.73 17.40
N TRP A 191 -7.04 -18.11 16.25
CA TRP A 191 -5.66 -18.03 15.76
C TRP A 191 -4.83 -17.07 16.62
N SER A 192 -3.55 -17.41 16.83
CA SER A 192 -2.64 -16.49 17.51
C SER A 192 -2.48 -15.19 16.70
N PRO A 193 -2.30 -14.03 17.35
CA PRO A 193 -2.07 -12.76 16.66
C PRO A 193 -0.86 -12.79 15.72
N PHE A 194 0.16 -13.57 16.06
CA PHE A 194 1.33 -13.76 15.21
C PHE A 194 0.97 -14.52 13.93
N THR A 195 0.31 -15.68 14.05
CA THR A 195 -0.12 -16.48 12.90
C THR A 195 -1.07 -15.70 11.99
N ALA A 196 -2.02 -14.94 12.57
CA ALA A 196 -2.92 -14.06 11.82
C ALA A 196 -2.14 -12.97 11.07
N SER A 197 -1.09 -12.40 11.67
CA SER A 197 -0.22 -11.42 11.02
C SER A 197 0.55 -12.04 9.86
N VAL A 198 1.13 -13.24 10.04
CA VAL A 198 1.83 -13.97 8.96
C VAL A 198 0.89 -14.21 7.77
N MET A 199 -0.36 -14.60 8.03
CA MET A 199 -1.37 -14.77 6.96
C MET A 199 -1.68 -13.46 6.23
N VAL A 200 -1.84 -12.35 6.96
CA VAL A 200 -2.05 -11.03 6.34
C VAL A 200 -0.87 -10.65 5.44
N PHE A 201 0.36 -10.82 5.92
CA PHE A 201 1.56 -10.55 5.13
C PHE A 201 1.67 -11.48 3.91
N THR A 202 1.28 -12.75 4.05
CA THR A 202 1.29 -13.71 2.94
C THR A 202 0.28 -13.31 1.85
N VAL A 203 -0.96 -12.97 2.21
CA VAL A 203 -1.97 -12.49 1.26
C VAL A 203 -1.50 -11.19 0.60
N SER A 204 -0.94 -10.27 1.38
CA SER A 204 -0.37 -9.04 0.87
C SER A 204 0.78 -9.32 -0.12
N ALA A 205 1.68 -10.24 0.20
CA ALA A 205 2.82 -10.63 -0.63
C ALA A 205 2.37 -11.17 -2.00
N VAL A 206 1.34 -12.01 -2.03
CA VAL A 206 0.74 -12.50 -3.28
C VAL A 206 0.17 -11.33 -4.11
N LEU A 207 -0.56 -10.41 -3.48
CA LEU A 207 -1.12 -9.25 -4.19
C LEU A 207 -0.02 -8.33 -4.75
N HIS A 208 1.08 -8.12 -4.04
CA HIS A 208 2.22 -7.33 -4.53
C HIS A 208 2.93 -8.02 -5.69
N GLU A 209 3.14 -9.35 -5.61
CA GLU A 209 3.70 -10.13 -6.71
C GLU A 209 2.82 -10.08 -7.96
N LEU A 210 1.49 -10.15 -7.82
CA LEU A 210 0.59 -9.98 -8.96
C LEU A 210 0.61 -8.55 -9.50
N ALA A 211 0.66 -7.54 -8.62
CA ALA A 211 0.66 -6.13 -9.00
C ALA A 211 1.90 -5.73 -9.80
N VAL A 212 3.07 -6.30 -9.46
CA VAL A 212 4.33 -6.03 -10.17
C VAL A 212 4.57 -7.04 -11.30
N GLY A 213 4.29 -8.31 -11.06
CA GLY A 213 4.59 -9.42 -11.98
C GLY A 213 3.71 -9.44 -13.23
N ILE A 214 2.43 -9.06 -13.14
CA ILE A 214 1.55 -9.01 -14.31
C ILE A 214 2.02 -7.92 -15.30
N PRO A 215 2.21 -6.63 -14.92
CA PRO A 215 2.68 -5.61 -15.86
C PRO A 215 4.08 -5.89 -16.41
N THR A 216 4.98 -6.46 -15.60
CA THR A 216 6.34 -6.81 -16.02
C THR A 216 6.43 -8.14 -16.79
N HIS A 217 5.32 -8.87 -16.92
CA HIS A 217 5.23 -10.19 -17.54
C HIS A 217 6.22 -11.22 -16.93
N ASN A 218 6.54 -11.05 -15.64
CA ASN A 218 7.54 -11.80 -14.90
C ASN A 218 7.10 -12.01 -13.46
N ILE A 219 6.59 -13.21 -13.16
CA ILE A 219 6.29 -13.65 -11.79
C ILE A 219 7.51 -14.42 -11.28
N ILE A 220 8.42 -13.72 -10.61
CA ILE A 220 9.73 -14.23 -10.17
C ILE A 220 9.78 -14.50 -8.65
N GLY A 221 8.76 -14.09 -7.91
CA GLY A 221 8.66 -14.25 -6.46
C GLY A 221 9.48 -13.24 -5.65
N VAL A 222 10.11 -12.26 -6.30
CA VAL A 222 10.95 -11.26 -5.61
C VAL A 222 10.10 -10.31 -4.78
N ALA A 223 8.92 -9.90 -5.27
CA ALA A 223 8.05 -9.02 -4.49
C ALA A 223 7.40 -9.81 -3.34
N PHE A 224 7.04 -11.08 -3.59
CA PHE A 224 6.59 -11.98 -2.54
C PHE A 224 7.63 -12.14 -1.42
N GLY A 225 8.87 -12.51 -1.77
CA GLY A 225 9.96 -12.69 -0.83
C GLY A 225 10.30 -11.40 -0.08
N GLY A 226 10.34 -10.27 -0.78
CA GLY A 226 10.57 -8.95 -0.20
C GLY A 226 9.53 -8.57 0.85
N MET A 227 8.25 -8.89 0.61
CA MET A 227 7.17 -8.67 1.59
C MET A 227 7.28 -9.62 2.78
N MET A 228 7.63 -10.89 2.58
CA MET A 228 7.81 -11.85 3.68
C MET A 228 9.03 -11.53 4.54
N PHE A 229 10.09 -10.97 3.95
CA PHE A 229 11.28 -10.52 4.68
C PHE A 229 11.01 -9.32 5.61
N GLN A 230 9.90 -8.60 5.40
CA GLN A 230 9.48 -7.55 6.33
C GLN A 230 9.09 -8.11 7.71
N LEU A 231 8.64 -9.37 7.82
CA LEU A 231 8.21 -9.96 9.09
C LEU A 231 9.37 -10.07 10.12
N PRO A 232 10.54 -10.65 9.77
CA PRO A 232 11.73 -10.59 10.64
C PRO A 232 12.11 -9.17 11.02
N LEU A 233 12.07 -8.22 10.08
CA LEU A 233 12.42 -6.83 10.34
C LEU A 233 11.46 -6.15 11.32
N ILE A 234 10.16 -6.47 11.24
CA ILE A 234 9.16 -6.05 12.22
C ILE A 234 9.49 -6.64 13.58
N ALA A 235 9.86 -7.91 13.67
CA ALA A 235 10.25 -8.54 14.94
C ALA A 235 11.49 -7.88 15.58
N VAL A 236 12.47 -7.47 14.77
CA VAL A 236 13.67 -6.74 15.23
C VAL A 236 13.35 -5.32 15.68
N THR A 237 12.41 -4.63 15.01
CA THR A 237 12.04 -3.24 15.34
C THR A 237 10.97 -3.14 16.44
N LEU A 238 10.27 -4.24 16.77
CA LEU A 238 9.23 -4.27 17.79
C LEU A 238 9.71 -3.92 19.21
N PRO A 239 10.87 -4.41 19.69
CA PRO A 239 11.42 -4.02 20.98
C PRO A 239 11.72 -2.52 21.07
N LEU A 240 12.14 -1.90 19.97
CA LEU A 240 12.42 -0.47 19.89
C LEU A 240 11.14 0.37 19.99
N GLU A 241 10.03 -0.11 19.42
CA GLU A 241 8.71 0.50 19.61
C GLU A 241 8.23 0.42 21.07
N LYS A 242 8.50 -0.71 21.75
CA LYS A 242 8.11 -0.92 23.15
C LYS A 242 8.99 -0.15 24.14
N MET A 243 10.21 0.20 23.73
CA MET A 243 11.09 1.03 24.54
C MET A 243 10.56 2.47 24.53
N ASN A 244 9.88 2.88 25.61
CA ASN A 244 9.28 4.21 25.74
C ASN A 244 10.30 5.36 25.90
N SER A 245 11.55 5.15 25.48
CA SER A 245 12.61 6.16 25.49
C SER A 245 12.62 6.95 24.17
N GLN A 246 13.02 8.22 24.24
CA GLN A 246 13.19 9.05 23.04
C GLN A 246 14.24 8.45 22.09
N THR A 247 15.31 7.88 22.64
CA THR A 247 16.37 7.20 21.89
C THR A 247 15.85 5.99 21.11
N GLY A 248 14.97 5.18 21.71
CA GLY A 248 14.38 4.01 21.05
C GLY A 248 13.55 4.39 19.82
N LYS A 249 12.75 5.47 19.94
CA LYS A 249 11.95 6.00 18.83
C LYS A 249 12.80 6.54 17.68
N ILE A 250 13.87 7.27 17.99
CA ILE A 250 14.80 7.82 16.98
C ILE A 250 15.52 6.68 16.26
N LEU A 251 16.06 5.72 17.02
CA LEU A 251 16.77 4.57 16.44
C LEU A 251 15.85 3.73 15.55
N GLY A 252 14.63 3.46 16.03
CA GLY A 252 13.63 2.72 15.26
C GLY A 252 13.22 3.44 13.98
N ASN A 253 13.10 4.78 14.01
CA ASN A 253 12.85 5.58 12.82
C ASN A 253 14.02 5.58 11.84
N ALA A 254 15.26 5.66 12.34
CA ALA A 254 16.45 5.58 11.50
C ALA A 254 16.57 4.21 10.81
N LEU A 255 16.31 3.11 11.54
CA LEU A 255 16.28 1.76 10.97
C LEU A 255 15.16 1.58 9.94
N PHE A 256 13.99 2.18 10.18
CA PHE A 256 12.90 2.23 9.21
C PHE A 256 13.35 2.89 7.90
N TRP A 257 13.91 4.11 7.97
CA TRP A 257 14.38 4.82 6.79
C TRP A 257 15.53 4.11 6.09
N LEU A 258 16.48 3.53 6.84
CA LEU A 258 17.57 2.75 6.27
C LEU A 258 17.05 1.54 5.49
N SER A 259 16.12 0.77 6.07
CA SER A 259 15.51 -0.37 5.40
C SER A 259 14.68 0.05 4.18
N PHE A 260 13.88 1.10 4.33
CA PHE A 260 13.02 1.64 3.28
C PHE A 260 13.83 2.10 2.07
N CYS A 261 14.91 2.86 2.31
CA CYS A 261 15.77 3.40 1.28
C CYS A 261 16.67 2.33 0.64
N LEU A 262 17.22 1.37 1.39
CA LEU A 262 18.26 0.48 0.84
C LEU A 262 17.74 -0.88 0.38
N VAL A 263 16.83 -1.48 1.14
CA VAL A 263 16.50 -2.91 1.00
C VAL A 263 15.15 -3.12 0.29
N GLY A 264 14.21 -2.18 0.44
CA GLY A 264 12.85 -2.35 -0.07
C GLY A 264 12.70 -2.07 -1.58
N GLN A 265 12.34 -0.83 -1.90
CA GLN A 265 11.89 -0.44 -3.23
C GLN A 265 12.99 -0.47 -4.32
N PRO A 266 14.22 0.05 -4.08
CA PRO A 266 15.21 0.13 -5.15
C PRO A 266 15.80 -1.22 -5.51
N LEU A 267 15.97 -2.11 -4.54
CA LEU A 267 16.43 -3.48 -4.78
C LEU A 267 15.38 -4.25 -5.58
N ALA A 268 14.10 -4.13 -5.23
CA ALA A 268 13.02 -4.75 -6.01
C ALA A 268 12.98 -4.18 -7.44
N ALA A 269 13.05 -2.85 -7.61
CA ALA A 269 13.05 -2.21 -8.92
C ALA A 269 14.23 -2.68 -9.79
N LEU A 270 15.44 -2.78 -9.21
CA LEU A 270 16.63 -3.28 -9.90
C LEU A 270 16.46 -4.74 -10.35
N LEU A 271 15.99 -5.62 -9.46
CA LEU A 271 15.82 -7.04 -9.75
C LEU A 271 14.76 -7.30 -10.82
N TYR A 272 13.61 -6.61 -10.74
CA TYR A 272 12.56 -6.72 -11.75
C TYR A 272 12.98 -6.13 -13.11
N PHE A 273 13.69 -5.00 -13.10
CA PHE A 273 14.22 -4.41 -14.33
C PHE A 273 15.27 -5.32 -14.98
N PHE A 274 16.17 -5.91 -14.18
CA PHE A 274 17.14 -6.89 -14.65
C PHE A 274 16.46 -8.12 -15.25
N ALA A 275 15.48 -8.70 -14.55
CA ALA A 275 14.73 -9.86 -15.04
C ALA A 275 13.97 -9.56 -16.34
N TRP A 276 13.42 -8.35 -16.49
CA TRP A 276 12.78 -7.91 -17.72
C TRP A 276 13.78 -7.74 -18.88
N GLN A 277 14.94 -7.13 -18.65
CA GLN A 277 16.00 -6.98 -19.64
C GLN A 277 16.63 -8.32 -20.05
N ALA A 278 16.79 -9.26 -19.12
CA ALA A 278 17.26 -10.61 -19.44
C ALA A 278 16.31 -11.36 -20.38
N LYS A 279 14.99 -11.08 -20.31
CA LYS A 279 13.96 -11.76 -21.10
C LYS A 279 13.63 -11.04 -22.43
N TYR A 280 13.52 -9.72 -22.42
CA TYR A 280 13.06 -8.91 -23.56
C TYR A 280 14.08 -7.88 -24.07
N GLY A 281 15.17 -7.67 -23.32
CA GLY A 281 16.15 -6.63 -23.59
C GLY A 281 17.31 -7.05 -24.50
N SER A 282 18.36 -6.23 -24.55
CA SER A 282 19.53 -6.46 -25.39
C SER A 282 20.34 -7.70 -24.99
N ILE A 283 20.23 -8.12 -23.73
CA ILE A 283 20.92 -9.31 -23.18
C ILE A 283 20.41 -10.60 -23.84
N SER A 284 19.10 -10.72 -24.13
CA SER A 284 18.57 -11.91 -24.81
C SER A 284 18.92 -11.94 -26.30
N ARG A 285 19.19 -10.77 -26.90
CA ARG A 285 19.66 -10.65 -28.29
C ARG A 285 21.15 -10.95 -28.47
N ALA A 286 21.96 -10.78 -27.43
CA ALA A 286 23.38 -11.16 -27.44
C ALA A 286 23.62 -12.66 -27.13
N ALA A 287 22.60 -13.36 -26.59
CA ALA A 287 22.64 -14.78 -26.27
C ALA A 287 22.03 -15.69 -27.35
N LYS A 288 21.61 -15.12 -28.49
CA LYS A 288 21.23 -15.81 -29.73
C LYS A 288 22.28 -15.53 -30.80
#